data_AF-A0A7M4FBF0-F1
#
_entry.id   AF-A0A7M4FBF0-F1
#
_cell.length_a   1.000
_cell.length_b   1.000
_cell.length_c   1.000
_cell.angle_alpha   90.00
_cell.angle_beta   90.00
_cell.angle_gamma   90.00
#
_symmetry.space_group_name_H-M   'P 1'
#
loop_
_entity.id
_entity.type
_entity.pdbx_description
1 polymer ?
#
loop_
_entity_poly.entity_id
_entity_poly.type
_entity_poly.pdbx_seq_one_letter_code
_entity_poly.pdbx_strand_id
1 'polypeptide(L)' 'MITPAFELSQDPDFLTLTIKVPYARISEFDVYFDGEDFKFYAKPYFLR' A
#
# COMPACT_ATOMS: atom_id res chain seq x y z
N MET A 1 11.17 8.14 4.40
CA MET A 1 10.31 6.97 4.13
C MET A 1 10.75 6.34 2.82
N ILE A 2 10.66 5.03 2.68
CA ILE A 2 11.15 4.28 1.52
C ILE A 2 9.95 3.87 0.66
N THR A 3 10.04 3.97 -0.66
CA THR A 3 8.98 3.46 -1.54
C THR A 3 9.06 1.94 -1.58
N PRO A 4 8.02 1.20 -1.17
CA PRO A 4 8.00 -0.26 -1.27
C PRO A 4 7.85 -0.69 -2.73
N ALA A 5 8.28 -1.92 -3.05
CA ALA A 5 7.91 -2.54 -4.32
C ALA A 5 6.42 -2.91 -4.28
N PHE A 6 5.67 -2.56 -5.31
CA PHE A 6 4.25 -2.87 -5.40
C PHE A 6 3.85 -3.34 -6.80
N GLU A 7 2.76 -4.10 -6.85
CA GLU A 7 2.13 -4.62 -8.06
C GLU A 7 0.65 -4.24 -8.05
N LEU A 8 0.14 -3.87 -9.23
CA LEU A 8 -1.26 -3.50 -9.46
C LEU A 8 -1.90 -4.57 -10.33
N SER A 9 -3.00 -5.14 -9.86
CA SER A 9 -3.86 -6.01 -10.66
C SER A 9 -5.30 -5.53 -10.54
N GLN A 10 -6.08 -5.61 -11.61
CA GLN A 10 -7.48 -5.22 -11.59
C GLN A 10 -8.34 -6.30 -12.23
N ASP A 11 -9.55 -6.44 -11.72
CA ASP A 11 -10.65 -7.15 -12.34
C ASP A 11 -11.81 -6.15 -12.57
N PRO A 12 -12.94 -6.56 -13.18
CA PRO A 12 -14.05 -5.64 -13.46
C PRO A 12 -14.66 -4.97 -12.21
N ASP A 13 -14.48 -5.55 -11.02
CA ASP A 13 -15.12 -5.12 -9.79
C ASP A 13 -14.13 -4.41 -8.85
N PHE A 14 -12.85 -4.78 -8.87
CA PHE A 14 -11.85 -4.35 -7.89
C PHE A 14 -10.48 -4.03 -8.48
N LEU A 15 -9.83 -3.03 -7.88
CA LEU A 15 -8.39 -2.77 -8.01
C LEU A 15 -7.67 -3.37 -6.79
N THR A 16 -6.75 -4.29 -7.03
CA THR A 16 -5.92 -4.94 -6.01
C THR A 16 -4.50 -4.40 -6.05
N LEU A 17 -4.02 -3.92 -4.90
CA LEU A 17 -2.67 -3.41 -4.71
C LEU A 17 -1.86 -4.36 -3.83
N THR A 18 -0.84 -5.01 -4.39
CA THR A 18 0.05 -5.92 -3.65
C THR A 18 1.34 -5.19 -3.28
N ILE A 19 1.55 -4.86 -1.99
CA ILE A 19 2.70 -4.09 -1.52
C ILE A 19 3.67 -5.01 -0.74
N LYS A 20 4.94 -5.07 -1.16
CA LYS A 20 6.00 -5.86 -0.51
C LYS A 20 6.69 -5.04 0.58
N VAL A 21 6.49 -5.41 1.84
CA VAL A 21 7.02 -4.71 3.02
C VAL A 21 7.81 -5.64 3.97
N PRO A 22 8.93 -6.25 3.52
CA PRO A 22 9.67 -7.25 4.30
C PRO A 22 10.23 -6.75 5.64
N TYR A 23 10.40 -5.42 5.78
CA TYR A 23 10.95 -4.80 6.99
C TYR A 23 9.92 -4.05 7.83
N ALA A 24 8.62 -4.14 7.48
CA ALA A 24 7.55 -3.52 8.26
C ALA A 24 7.07 -4.47 9.36
N ARG A 25 6.65 -3.90 10.49
CA ARG A 25 5.91 -4.66 11.51
C ARG A 25 4.44 -4.74 11.09
N ILE A 26 3.91 -5.96 11.03
CA ILE A 26 2.52 -6.25 10.63
C ILE A 26 1.49 -5.53 11.54
N SER A 27 1.85 -5.21 12.78
CA SER A 27 0.99 -4.50 13.72
C SER A 27 0.89 -2.99 13.48
N GLU A 28 1.72 -2.41 12.60
CA GLU A 28 1.87 -0.96 12.42
C GLU A 28 1.75 -0.59 10.92
N PHE A 29 0.54 -0.72 10.37
CA PHE A 29 0.21 -0.18 9.05
C PHE A 29 -1.10 0.59 9.09
N ASP A 30 -1.17 1.66 8.30
CA ASP A 30 -2.36 2.47 8.09
C ASP A 30 -2.64 2.61 6.59
N VAL A 31 -3.91 2.47 6.23
CA VAL A 31 -4.38 2.63 4.84
C VAL A 31 -5.48 3.68 4.82
N TYR A 32 -5.32 4.67 3.95
CA TYR A 32 -6.31 5.70 3.69
C TYR A 32 -6.62 5.67 2.19
N PHE A 33 -7.90 5.68 1.85
CA PHE A 33 -8.35 5.82 0.48
C PHE A 33 -9.57 6.74 0.43
N ASP A 34 -9.58 7.69 -0.50
CA ASP A 34 -10.68 8.62 -0.74
C ASP A 34 -10.79 8.88 -2.25
N GLY A 35 -11.82 8.31 -2.88
CA GLY A 35 -11.97 8.33 -4.33
C GLY A 35 -10.77 7.69 -5.04
N GLU A 36 -10.01 8.51 -5.75
CA GLU A 36 -8.82 8.11 -6.52
C GLU A 36 -7.50 8.29 -5.72
N ASP A 37 -7.53 8.94 -4.55
CA ASP A 37 -6.35 9.08 -3.70
C ASP A 37 -6.21 7.84 -2.80
N PHE A 38 -5.10 7.11 -2.96
CA PHE A 38 -4.71 6.02 -2.07
C PHE A 38 -3.45 6.40 -1.31
N LYS A 39 -3.36 6.08 -0.02
CA LYS A 39 -2.15 6.27 0.80
C LYS A 39 -1.96 5.09 1.73
N PHE A 40 -0.76 4.52 1.68
CA PHE A 40 -0.33 3.43 2.54
C PHE A 40 0.89 3.85 3.36
N TYR A 41 0.80 3.68 4.67
CA TYR A 41 1.86 3.98 5.62
C TYR A 41 2.21 2.72 6.39
N ALA A 42 3.47 2.30 6.36
CA ALA A 42 3.96 1.22 7.20
C ALA A 42 5.46 1.39 7.42
N LYS A 43 5.90 1.89 8.59
CA LYS A 43 7.31 2.29 8.80
C LYS A 43 8.28 1.15 8.42
N PRO A 44 9.32 1.42 7.61
CA PRO A 44 9.78 2.71 7.08
C PRO A 44 9.15 3.15 5.74
N TYR A 45 8.16 2.42 5.25
CA TYR A 45 7.53 2.59 3.93
C TYR A 45 6.41 3.61 3.87
N PHE A 46 6.30 4.24 2.71
CA PHE A 46 5.18 5.10 2.34
C PHE A 46 4.89 4.94 0.84
N LEU A 47 3.62 4.81 0.48
CA LEU A 47 3.13 4.73 -0.89
C LEU A 47 1.90 5.65 -1.03
N ARG A 48 1.85 6.42 -2.12
CA ARG A 48 0.74 7.29 -2.52
C ARG A 48 0.49 7.10 -4.01
#